data_AF-A0A3B0Z664-F1
#
_entry.id   AF-A0A3B0Z664-F1
#
_cell.length_a   1.000
_cell.length_b   1.000
_cell.length_c   1.000
_cell.angle_alpha   90.00
_cell.angle_beta   90.00
_cell.angle_gamma   90.00
#
_symmetry.space_group_name_H-M   'P 1'
#
loop_
_entity.id
_entity.type
_entity.pdbx_description
1 polymer ?
#
loop_
_entity_poly.entity_id
_entity_poly.type
_entity_poly.pdbx_seq_one_letter_code
_entity_poly.pdbx_strand_id
1 'polypeptide(L)'
;MRHLLFLLIFVVLLNPIHAAEIIVDNDSAGTEATGIWQPSSGKNTYGTQSLYSREIGATYRFTLSIPEPGLYDVNLWWTEFFNRSTNVAIDVVHRDGTETIFVNQKQNGGQWNNIGSWYFATDAVVIIHSNSTSKSTGADAVQLISIPDDLPPDDLEII
;
A
#
# COMPACT_ATOMS: atom_id res chain seq x y z
N MET A 1 38.86 -41.61 -33.15
CA MET A 1 38.38 -40.26 -32.80
C MET A 1 37.04 -40.42 -32.10
N ARG A 2 36.97 -40.21 -30.78
CA ARG A 2 35.71 -40.29 -30.01
C ARG A 2 35.18 -38.88 -29.87
N HIS A 3 34.03 -38.59 -30.50
CA HIS A 3 33.33 -37.33 -30.32
C HIS A 3 32.63 -37.34 -28.96
N LEU A 4 33.03 -36.41 -28.08
CA LEU A 4 32.38 -36.16 -26.81
C LEU A 4 31.25 -35.15 -27.07
N LEU A 5 30.01 -35.60 -26.91
CA LEU A 5 28.82 -34.76 -26.98
C LEU A 5 28.70 -33.99 -25.66
N PHE A 6 28.88 -32.67 -25.68
CA PHE A 6 28.60 -31.80 -24.54
C PHE A 6 27.10 -31.54 -24.48
N LEU A 7 26.42 -32.16 -23.52
CA LEU A 7 25.07 -31.78 -23.14
C LEU A 7 25.17 -30.50 -22.29
N LEU A 8 24.84 -29.35 -22.88
CA LEU A 8 24.63 -28.12 -22.11
C LEU A 8 23.34 -28.31 -21.30
N ILE A 9 23.46 -28.62 -20.02
CA ILE A 9 22.34 -28.52 -19.09
C ILE A 9 22.13 -27.03 -18.83
N PHE A 10 21.11 -26.46 -19.50
CA PHE A 10 20.62 -25.13 -19.17
C PHE A 10 19.83 -25.28 -17.86
N VAL A 11 20.47 -25.02 -16.72
CA VAL A 11 19.74 -24.88 -15.46
C VAL A 11 19.01 -23.55 -15.53
N VAL A 12 17.72 -23.59 -15.83
CA VAL A 12 16.84 -22.44 -15.60
C VAL A 12 16.76 -22.30 -14.08
N LEU A 13 17.49 -21.33 -13.53
CA LEU A 13 17.28 -20.90 -12.16
C LEU A 13 15.90 -20.22 -12.14
N LEU A 14 14.87 -20.97 -11.77
CA LEU A 14 13.58 -20.40 -11.40
C LEU A 14 13.83 -19.53 -10.16
N ASN A 15 13.95 -18.22 -10.36
CA ASN A 15 13.78 -17.30 -9.25
C ASN A 15 12.32 -17.45 -8.81
N PRO A 16 12.03 -17.85 -7.56
CA PRO A 16 10.65 -17.82 -7.10
C PRO A 16 10.14 -16.38 -7.29
N ILE A 17 9.10 -16.24 -8.10
CA ILE A 17 8.41 -14.97 -8.28
C ILE A 17 7.77 -14.65 -6.93
N HIS A 18 8.48 -13.86 -6.11
CA HIS A 18 7.99 -13.40 -4.83
C HIS A 18 7.39 -12.01 -5.03
N ALA A 19 6.17 -11.82 -4.54
CA ALA A 19 5.59 -10.50 -4.49
C ALA A 19 6.45 -9.60 -3.58
N ALA A 20 6.91 -8.48 -4.11
CA ALA A 20 7.58 -7.46 -3.32
C ALA A 20 6.55 -6.78 -2.41
N GLU A 21 6.84 -6.76 -1.11
CA GLU A 21 6.06 -6.06 -0.10
C GLU A 21 6.78 -4.78 0.32
N ILE A 22 6.07 -3.65 0.30
CA ILE A 22 6.58 -2.35 0.70
C ILE A 22 5.59 -1.76 1.70
N ILE A 23 6.06 -1.36 2.89
CA ILE A 23 5.21 -0.78 3.93
C ILE A 23 5.80 0.56 4.37
N VAL A 24 4.96 1.57 4.49
CA VAL A 24 5.29 2.85 5.14
C VAL A 24 4.26 3.12 6.24
N ASP A 25 4.74 3.19 7.48
CA ASP A 25 3.96 3.55 8.67
C ASP A 25 4.02 5.07 8.92
N ASN A 26 3.11 5.62 9.73
CA ASN A 26 3.01 7.07 9.99
C ASN A 26 4.19 7.66 10.80
N ASP A 27 5.10 6.84 11.30
CA ASP A 27 6.35 7.28 11.93
C ASP A 27 7.59 7.04 11.05
N SER A 28 7.38 6.49 9.85
CA SER A 28 8.42 6.16 8.90
C SER A 28 8.80 7.36 8.02
N ALA A 29 10.02 7.32 7.46
CA ALA A 29 10.41 8.22 6.38
C ALA A 29 9.48 8.04 5.17
N GLY A 30 9.30 9.10 4.39
CA GLY A 30 8.35 9.12 3.27
C GLY A 30 6.93 9.57 3.67
N THR A 31 6.75 10.05 4.91
CA THR A 31 5.50 10.66 5.37
C THR A 31 5.59 12.18 5.45
N GLU A 32 4.51 12.87 5.09
CA GLU A 32 4.40 14.32 5.20
C GLU A 32 2.97 14.71 5.62
N ALA A 33 2.85 15.62 6.58
CA ALA A 33 1.57 16.12 7.06
C ALA A 33 1.40 17.60 6.72
N THR A 34 0.20 17.98 6.29
CA THR A 34 -0.27 19.37 6.30
C THR A 34 -1.38 19.53 7.33
N GLY A 35 -1.47 20.71 7.94
CA GLY A 35 -2.38 20.95 9.06
C GLY A 35 -2.01 20.13 10.31
N ILE A 36 -2.97 19.99 11.21
CA ILE A 36 -2.76 19.35 12.52
C ILE A 36 -3.18 17.88 12.47
N TRP A 37 -2.22 17.00 12.77
CA TRP A 37 -2.42 15.58 13.04
C TRP A 37 -1.93 15.25 14.44
N GLN A 38 -2.76 14.56 15.23
CA GLN A 38 -2.48 14.23 16.63
C GLN A 38 -2.42 12.71 16.83
N PRO A 39 -1.66 12.21 17.82
CA PRO A 39 -1.72 10.81 18.22
C PRO A 39 -3.15 10.34 18.49
N SER A 40 -3.53 9.25 17.84
CA SER A 40 -4.83 8.61 17.99
C SER A 40 -4.83 7.65 19.19
N SER A 41 -5.96 7.62 19.91
CA SER A 41 -6.24 6.57 20.90
C SER A 41 -7.00 5.37 20.33
N GLY A 42 -7.19 5.33 19.01
CA GLY A 42 -7.75 4.16 18.32
C GLY A 42 -6.88 2.92 18.58
N LYS A 43 -7.52 1.77 18.81
CA LYS A 43 -6.82 0.51 19.09
C LYS A 43 -6.39 -0.18 17.79
N ASN A 44 -5.49 -1.17 17.92
CA ASN A 44 -5.00 -2.01 16.82
C ASN A 44 -4.33 -1.18 15.73
N THR A 45 -3.44 -0.27 16.12
CA THR A 45 -2.61 0.46 15.17
C THR A 45 -1.64 -0.49 14.47
N TYR A 46 -1.24 -0.17 13.25
CA TYR A 46 0.00 -0.72 12.73
C TYR A 46 1.17 -0.07 13.48
N GLY A 47 2.25 -0.81 13.69
CA GLY A 47 3.38 -0.33 14.48
C GLY A 47 3.00 0.06 15.92
N THR A 48 3.30 1.30 16.31
CA THR A 48 3.19 1.75 17.71
C THR A 48 2.14 2.83 17.96
N GLN A 49 1.74 3.58 16.93
CA GLN A 49 0.82 4.70 17.05
C GLN A 49 0.21 5.02 15.68
N SER A 50 -1.07 5.38 15.66
CA SER A 50 -1.71 6.01 14.50
C SER A 50 -2.01 7.47 14.80
N LEU A 51 -2.33 8.24 13.76
CA LEU A 51 -2.67 9.64 13.85
C LEU A 51 -4.15 9.89 13.56
N TYR A 52 -4.62 11.08 13.91
CA TYR A 52 -5.89 11.60 13.44
C TYR A 52 -5.89 13.11 13.25
N SER A 53 -6.77 13.58 12.35
CA SER A 53 -7.09 14.99 12.19
C SER A 53 -8.60 15.22 12.24
N ARG A 54 -8.96 16.45 12.61
CA ARG A 54 -10.30 17.05 12.50
C ARG A 54 -10.21 18.43 11.86
N GLU A 55 -9.09 18.73 11.20
CA GLU A 55 -8.88 19.99 10.51
C GLU A 55 -9.31 19.82 9.06
N ILE A 56 -10.17 20.71 8.56
CA ILE A 56 -10.62 20.67 7.18
C ILE A 56 -9.45 21.10 6.28
N GLY A 57 -9.12 20.28 5.28
CA GLY A 57 -8.03 20.54 4.34
C GLY A 57 -6.67 20.03 4.79
N ALA A 58 -6.55 19.47 6.00
CA ALA A 58 -5.35 18.77 6.43
C ALA A 58 -5.18 17.48 5.61
N THR A 59 -3.94 17.20 5.19
CA THR A 59 -3.57 16.01 4.43
C THR A 59 -2.49 15.22 5.14
N TYR A 60 -2.51 13.90 4.97
CA TYR A 60 -1.41 13.03 5.36
C TYR A 60 -0.96 12.22 4.16
N ARG A 61 0.28 12.44 3.74
CA ARG A 61 0.87 11.90 2.53
C ARG A 61 1.83 10.77 2.88
N PHE A 62 1.69 9.64 2.22
CA PHE A 62 2.67 8.56 2.15
C PHE A 62 3.30 8.57 0.76
N THR A 63 4.63 8.52 0.68
CA THR A 63 5.40 8.34 -0.56
C THR A 63 6.22 7.08 -0.41
N LEU A 64 5.93 6.08 -1.24
CA LEU A 64 6.54 4.76 -1.20
C LEU A 64 7.42 4.60 -2.44
N SER A 65 8.71 4.35 -2.25
CA SER A 65 9.64 4.11 -3.35
C SER A 65 9.40 2.74 -3.97
N ILE A 66 9.25 2.71 -5.29
CA ILE A 66 8.97 1.52 -6.08
C ILE A 66 10.29 0.97 -6.62
N PRO A 67 10.68 -0.26 -6.22
CA PRO A 67 11.94 -0.85 -6.67
C PRO A 67 11.88 -1.22 -8.15
N GLU A 68 10.72 -1.68 -8.63
CA GLU A 68 10.50 -2.10 -10.00
C GLU A 68 9.15 -1.57 -10.51
N PRO A 69 9.09 -0.88 -11.65
CA PRO A 69 7.83 -0.44 -12.23
C PRO A 69 6.90 -1.63 -12.49
N GLY A 70 5.62 -1.50 -12.14
CA GLY A 70 4.68 -2.62 -12.25
C GLY A 70 3.32 -2.35 -11.64
N LEU A 71 2.47 -3.37 -11.66
CA LEU A 71 1.16 -3.37 -11.01
C LEU A 71 1.32 -3.71 -9.52
N TYR A 72 0.70 -2.93 -8.64
CA TYR A 72 0.70 -3.18 -7.21
C TYR A 72 -0.70 -3.09 -6.65
N ASP A 73 -1.03 -4.01 -5.75
CA ASP A 73 -2.13 -3.83 -4.80
C ASP A 73 -1.76 -2.75 -3.80
N VAL A 74 -2.67 -1.81 -3.54
CA VAL A 74 -2.54 -0.79 -2.50
C VAL A 74 -3.48 -1.13 -1.35
N ASN A 75 -2.91 -1.36 -0.18
CA ASN A 75 -3.64 -1.63 1.04
C ASN A 75 -3.43 -0.50 2.05
N LEU A 76 -4.49 -0.11 2.76
CA LEU A 76 -4.40 0.83 3.88
C LEU A 76 -4.72 0.11 5.19
N TRP A 77 -3.99 0.48 6.23
CA TRP A 77 -4.35 0.19 7.61
C TRP A 77 -4.94 1.46 8.24
N TRP A 78 -5.94 1.31 9.10
CA TRP A 78 -6.42 2.39 9.95
C TRP A 78 -6.93 1.86 11.29
N THR A 79 -7.02 2.76 12.26
CA THR A 79 -7.70 2.49 13.54
C THR A 79 -9.14 2.98 13.51
N GLU A 80 -10.04 2.13 14.00
CA GLU A 80 -11.43 2.51 14.25
C GLU A 80 -11.56 3.40 15.49
N PHE A 81 -12.52 4.31 15.43
CA PHE A 81 -12.97 5.08 16.58
C PHE A 81 -14.41 5.54 16.38
N PHE A 82 -15.15 5.77 17.47
CA PHE A 82 -16.61 6.02 17.39
C PHE A 82 -16.98 7.23 16.51
N ASN A 83 -16.08 8.22 16.43
CA ASN A 83 -16.25 9.45 15.67
C ASN A 83 -15.44 9.49 14.35
N ARG A 84 -14.87 8.37 13.88
CA ARG A 84 -14.23 8.31 12.56
C ARG A 84 -15.20 8.71 11.45
N SER A 85 -14.68 9.34 10.40
CA SER A 85 -15.42 9.62 9.18
C SER A 85 -15.69 8.31 8.44
N THR A 86 -16.88 8.21 7.85
CA THR A 86 -17.28 7.08 6.99
C THR A 86 -17.02 7.36 5.52
N ASN A 87 -16.49 8.53 5.19
CA ASN A 87 -16.27 9.02 3.82
C ASN A 87 -14.97 9.81 3.76
N VAL A 88 -13.86 9.12 4.06
CA VAL A 88 -12.50 9.68 3.96
C VAL A 88 -12.03 9.54 2.51
N ALA A 89 -11.65 10.66 1.89
CA ALA A 89 -11.08 10.64 0.55
C ALA A 89 -9.59 10.26 0.62
N ILE A 90 -9.20 9.33 -0.25
CA ILE A 90 -7.86 8.81 -0.41
C ILE A 90 -7.47 9.02 -1.88
N ASP A 91 -6.51 9.90 -2.13
CA ASP A 91 -5.94 10.03 -3.48
C ASP A 91 -4.78 9.04 -3.63
N VAL A 92 -4.80 8.27 -4.71
CA VAL A 92 -3.70 7.43 -5.15
C VAL A 92 -3.11 8.06 -6.39
N VAL A 93 -1.90 8.60 -6.31
CA VAL A 93 -1.15 9.08 -7.47
C VAL A 93 -0.33 7.91 -8.01
N HIS A 94 -0.68 7.48 -9.20
CA HIS A 94 -0.09 6.36 -9.92
C HIS A 94 0.44 6.81 -11.28
N ARG A 95 1.03 5.89 -12.05
CA ARG A 95 1.67 6.20 -13.35
C ARG A 95 0.75 6.97 -14.30
N ASP A 96 -0.51 6.58 -14.32
CA ASP A 96 -1.50 7.04 -15.31
C ASP A 96 -2.33 8.26 -14.82
N GLY A 97 -2.09 8.76 -13.60
CA GLY A 97 -2.79 9.92 -13.06
C GLY A 97 -3.05 9.82 -11.56
N THR A 98 -4.16 10.42 -11.13
CA THR A 98 -4.62 10.35 -9.75
C THR A 98 -6.05 9.86 -9.72
N GLU A 99 -6.33 8.87 -8.87
CA GLU A 99 -7.66 8.36 -8.60
C GLU A 99 -8.01 8.58 -7.13
N THR A 100 -9.25 9.00 -6.86
CA THR A 100 -9.76 9.22 -5.50
C THR A 100 -10.70 8.09 -5.10
N ILE A 101 -10.36 7.39 -4.03
CA ILE A 101 -11.20 6.36 -3.40
C ILE A 101 -11.77 6.89 -2.08
N PHE A 102 -12.97 6.46 -1.71
CA PHE A 102 -13.60 6.81 -0.45
C PHE A 102 -13.70 5.60 0.47
N VAL A 103 -13.17 5.73 1.69
CA VAL A 103 -13.15 4.64 2.68
C VAL A 103 -13.93 4.99 3.93
N ASN A 104 -14.51 3.95 4.55
CA ASN A 104 -15.21 4.03 5.82
C ASN A 104 -14.30 3.60 6.98
N GLN A 105 -13.70 4.56 7.69
CA GLN A 105 -12.79 4.26 8.80
C GLN A 105 -13.49 3.89 10.11
N LYS A 106 -14.81 3.70 10.10
CA LYS A 106 -15.55 3.09 11.24
C LYS A 106 -15.62 1.57 11.16
N GLN A 107 -15.06 0.97 10.12
CA GLN A 107 -15.13 -0.46 9.86
C GLN A 107 -13.76 -0.97 9.43
N ASN A 108 -13.52 -2.27 9.62
CA ASN A 108 -12.33 -2.99 9.17
C ASN A 108 -11.00 -2.39 9.64
N GLY A 109 -10.98 -1.73 10.81
CA GLY A 109 -9.73 -1.24 11.39
C GLY A 109 -8.90 -2.37 11.99
N GLY A 110 -7.59 -2.13 12.12
CA GLY A 110 -6.67 -3.12 12.69
C GLY A 110 -6.32 -4.28 11.74
N GLN A 111 -6.43 -4.04 10.44
CA GLN A 111 -6.06 -4.98 9.38
C GLN A 111 -5.74 -4.23 8.08
N TRP A 112 -5.07 -4.92 7.15
CA TRP A 112 -4.84 -4.42 5.79
C TRP A 112 -6.13 -4.48 4.98
N ASN A 113 -6.49 -3.34 4.38
CA ASN A 113 -7.66 -3.21 3.52
C ASN A 113 -7.22 -2.84 2.12
N ASN A 114 -7.43 -3.73 1.14
CA ASN A 114 -7.19 -3.43 -0.26
C ASN A 114 -8.16 -2.35 -0.75
N ILE A 115 -7.63 -1.29 -1.35
CA ILE A 115 -8.43 -0.20 -1.93
C ILE A 115 -8.41 -0.21 -3.47
N GLY A 116 -7.62 -1.10 -4.07
CA GLY A 116 -7.47 -1.25 -5.51
C GLY A 116 -6.03 -1.61 -5.90
N SER A 117 -5.80 -1.66 -7.20
CA SER A 117 -4.48 -1.95 -7.78
C SER A 117 -4.18 -0.94 -8.89
N TRP A 118 -2.95 -0.44 -8.94
CA TRP A 118 -2.53 0.55 -9.94
C TRP A 118 -1.10 0.28 -10.43
N TYR A 119 -0.81 0.75 -11.64
CA TYR A 119 0.55 0.74 -12.16
C TYR A 119 1.36 1.89 -11.58
N PHE A 120 2.53 1.59 -11.03
CA PHE A 120 3.49 2.58 -10.55
C PHE A 120 4.80 2.53 -11.35
N ALA A 121 5.52 3.64 -11.34
CA ALA A 121 6.83 3.76 -11.97
C ALA A 121 7.93 3.80 -10.90
N THR A 122 8.30 4.99 -10.41
CA THR A 122 9.35 5.15 -9.39
C THR A 122 8.80 5.31 -7.99
N ASP A 123 7.61 5.90 -7.85
CA ASP A 123 6.98 6.16 -6.57
C ASP A 123 5.48 5.89 -6.66
N ALA A 124 4.91 5.45 -5.54
CA ALA A 124 3.48 5.50 -5.26
C ALA A 124 3.22 6.57 -4.21
N VAL A 125 2.20 7.39 -4.43
CA VAL A 125 1.79 8.40 -3.44
C VAL A 125 0.35 8.14 -3.04
N VAL A 126 0.12 8.03 -1.73
CA VAL A 126 -1.22 7.91 -1.14
C VAL A 126 -1.46 9.12 -0.23
N ILE A 127 -2.53 9.86 -0.46
CA ILE A 127 -2.85 11.08 0.29
C ILE A 127 -4.22 10.93 0.96
N ILE A 128 -4.23 11.01 2.29
CA ILE A 128 -5.42 10.95 3.10
C ILE A 128 -5.91 12.37 3.39
N HIS A 129 -7.18 12.66 3.10
CA HIS A 129 -7.76 13.99 3.30
C HIS A 129 -8.69 14.04 4.51
N SER A 130 -8.44 15.01 5.39
CA SER A 130 -9.35 15.38 6.47
C SER A 130 -10.34 16.44 6.01
N ASN A 131 -11.64 16.15 6.12
CA ASN A 131 -12.71 16.97 5.55
C ASN A 131 -13.79 17.39 6.57
N SER A 132 -13.57 17.19 7.87
CA SER A 132 -14.58 17.46 8.89
C SER A 132 -13.98 17.95 10.20
N THR A 133 -14.65 18.92 10.83
CA THR A 133 -14.38 19.31 12.22
C THR A 133 -15.12 18.45 13.25
N SER A 134 -16.18 17.74 12.84
CA SER A 134 -17.01 16.93 13.74
C SER A 134 -16.68 15.44 13.71
N LYS A 135 -16.12 14.95 12.61
CA LYS A 135 -15.62 13.58 12.45
C LYS A 135 -14.10 13.59 12.37
N SER A 136 -13.46 12.53 12.85
CA SER A 136 -12.01 12.37 12.73
C SER A 136 -11.64 11.57 11.50
N THR A 137 -10.58 11.96 10.81
CA THR A 137 -9.89 11.14 9.81
C THR A 137 -8.63 10.57 10.45
N GLY A 138 -8.39 9.27 10.29
CA GLY A 138 -7.19 8.58 10.77
C GLY A 138 -6.17 8.35 9.65
N ALA A 139 -4.90 8.29 10.02
CA ALA A 139 -3.79 7.84 9.18
C ALA A 139 -2.92 6.89 10.01
N ASP A 140 -2.52 5.76 9.43
CA ASP A 140 -1.75 4.71 10.10
C ASP A 140 -0.66 4.22 9.14
N ALA A 141 -0.95 3.25 8.29
CA ALA A 141 0.05 2.72 7.35
C ALA A 141 -0.52 2.43 5.94
N VAL A 142 0.39 2.39 4.97
CA VAL A 142 0.14 1.96 3.59
C VAL A 142 1.06 0.78 3.27
N GLN A 143 0.51 -0.24 2.63
CA GLN A 143 1.24 -1.40 2.11
C GLN A 143 1.02 -1.51 0.60
N LEU A 144 2.10 -1.81 -0.12
CA LEU A 144 2.06 -2.23 -1.52
C LEU A 144 2.48 -3.69 -1.62
N ILE A 145 1.78 -4.45 -2.45
CA ILE A 145 2.15 -5.82 -2.81
C ILE A 145 2.25 -5.85 -4.34
N SER A 146 3.44 -6.13 -4.88
CA SER A 146 3.60 -6.24 -6.33
C SER A 146 2.78 -7.42 -6.85
N ILE A 147 2.04 -7.20 -7.92
CA ILE A 147 1.37 -8.25 -8.67
C ILE A 147 2.33 -8.65 -9.80
N PRO A 148 2.87 -9.88 -9.78
CA PRO A 148 3.74 -10.34 -10.86
C PRO A 148 2.97 -10.40 -12.19
N ASP A 149 3.57 -9.86 -13.25
CA ASP A 149 3.08 -10.04 -14.61
C ASP A 149 3.31 -11.52 -15.02
N ASP A 150 2.26 -12.34 -14.88
CA ASP A 150 2.17 -13.78 -15.17
C ASP A 150 3.16 -14.73 -14.44
N LEU A 151 2.59 -15.58 -13.57
CA LEU A 151 3.02 -16.99 -13.57
C LEU A 151 2.55 -17.58 -14.91
N PRO A 152 3.42 -18.16 -15.74
CA PRO A 152 2.97 -18.84 -16.96
C PRO A 152 1.92 -19.92 -16.62
N PRO A 153 0.88 -20.12 -17.45
CA PRO A 153 -0.20 -21.09 -17.17
C PRO A 153 0.21 -22.57 -16.98
N ASP A 154 1.48 -22.91 -17.17
CA ASP A 154 1.94 -24.30 -17.34
C ASP A 154 2.79 -24.86 -16.17
N ASP A 155 3.05 -24.13 -15.09
CA ASP A 155 3.82 -24.66 -13.94
C ASP A 155 2.92 -25.40 -12.91
N LEU A 156 1.83 -26.02 -13.36
CA LEU A 156 1.25 -27.15 -12.64
C LEU A 156 2.06 -28.40 -13.00
N GLU A 157 3.27 -28.53 -12.45
CA GLU A 157 3.89 -29.84 -12.34
C GLU A 157 2.96 -30.72 -11.51
N ILE A 158 2.28 -31.64 -12.19
CA ILE A 158 1.72 -32.84 -11.58
C ILE A 158 2.90 -33.60 -10.98
N ILE A 159 3.02 -33.56 -9.65
CA ILE A 159 3.77 -34.54 -8.86
C ILE A 159 2.76 -35.49 -8.22
#